data_AF-A0A2M9HJG7-F1
#
_entry.id   AF-A0A2M9HJG7-F1
#
_cell.length_a   1.000
_cell.length_b   1.000
_cell.length_c   1.000
_cell.angle_alpha   90.00
_cell.angle_beta   90.00
_cell.angle_gamma   90.00
#
_symmetry.space_group_name_H-M   'P 1'
#
loop_
_entity.id
_entity.type
_entity.pdbx_description
1 polymer ?
#
loop_
_entity_poly.entity_id
_entity_poly.type
_entity_poly.pdbx_seq_one_letter_code
_entity_poly.pdbx_strand_id
1 'polypeptide(L)'
;MVDYDAAVAAVQDPNADPILLAKIAYENPEFGANVAVNPRCYPGLKRWLAEFGDARARETLAQIGFTADAIGGPIQPQTTTEQTQSQSVPEQAATKQTETVSQTVSQTPAFAEPTPTNPYGFTAEQALTTTDQMQIAQIAQYAPELRVCIARNPNTYPALVDWLRQLHDPAIDAALASRQSRQS
;
A
#
# COMPACT_ATOMS: atom_id res chain seq x y z
N MET A 1 -3.46 -17.05 19.09
CA MET A 1 -3.78 -16.86 20.51
C MET A 1 -2.79 -15.89 21.09
N VAL A 2 -3.14 -14.61 21.06
CA VAL A 2 -2.41 -13.57 21.81
C VAL A 2 -2.79 -13.72 23.27
N ASP A 3 -1.81 -13.74 24.19
CA ASP A 3 -2.08 -13.76 25.62
C ASP A 3 -2.86 -12.51 26.02
N TYR A 4 -3.88 -12.69 26.86
CA TYR A 4 -4.76 -11.61 27.29
C TYR A 4 -3.99 -10.45 27.95
N ASP A 5 -2.95 -10.76 28.72
CA ASP A 5 -2.06 -9.78 29.34
C ASP A 5 -1.26 -8.96 28.30
N ALA A 6 -0.76 -9.63 27.25
CA ALA A 6 -0.08 -8.98 26.14
C ALA A 6 -1.02 -8.11 25.29
N ALA A 7 -2.29 -8.53 25.15
CA ALA A 7 -3.32 -7.74 24.49
C ALA A 7 -3.62 -6.45 25.27
N VAL A 8 -3.78 -6.52 26.59
CA VAL A 8 -3.97 -5.36 27.47
C VAL A 8 -2.80 -4.38 27.35
N ALA A 9 -1.56 -4.88 27.43
CA ALA A 9 -0.36 -4.06 27.31
C ALA A 9 -0.30 -3.33 25.95
N ALA A 10 -0.61 -4.05 24.86
CA ALA A 10 -0.57 -3.49 23.52
C ALA A 10 -1.67 -2.45 23.26
N VAL A 11 -2.90 -2.63 23.77
CA VAL A 11 -3.95 -1.61 23.55
C VAL A 11 -3.74 -0.34 24.36
N GLN A 12 -3.02 -0.44 25.49
CA GLN A 12 -2.65 0.70 26.33
C GLN A 12 -1.37 1.41 25.85
N ASP A 13 -0.53 0.73 25.06
CA ASP A 13 0.71 1.32 24.58
C ASP A 13 0.45 2.33 23.43
N PRO A 14 0.87 3.60 23.58
CA PRO A 14 0.64 4.64 22.57
C PRO A 14 1.52 4.48 21.31
N ASN A 15 2.49 3.56 21.34
CA ASN A 15 3.37 3.23 20.22
C ASN A 15 3.16 1.81 19.70
N ALA A 16 2.07 1.16 20.10
CA ALA A 16 1.77 -0.21 19.75
C ALA A 16 1.76 -0.42 18.24
N ASP A 17 2.20 -1.61 17.84
CA ASP A 17 2.22 -1.95 16.43
C ASP A 17 0.77 -1.99 15.88
N PRO A 18 0.46 -1.26 14.80
CA PRO A 18 -0.88 -1.20 14.25
C PRO A 18 -1.39 -2.56 13.74
N ILE A 19 -0.50 -3.48 13.33
CA ILE A 19 -0.87 -4.84 12.94
C ILE A 19 -1.21 -5.67 14.18
N LEU A 20 -0.49 -5.47 15.28
CA LEU A 20 -0.81 -6.10 16.57
C LEU A 20 -2.17 -5.63 17.09
N LEU A 21 -2.47 -4.34 16.99
CA LEU A 21 -3.78 -3.77 17.35
C LEU A 21 -4.94 -4.36 16.52
N ALA A 22 -4.74 -4.51 15.20
CA ALA A 22 -5.74 -5.13 14.32
C ALA A 22 -5.95 -6.61 14.69
N LYS A 23 -4.88 -7.33 15.00
CA LYS A 23 -4.94 -8.73 15.43
C LYS A 23 -5.65 -8.88 16.77
N ILE A 24 -5.38 -8.00 17.74
CA ILE A 24 -6.08 -7.97 19.03
C ILE A 24 -7.55 -7.67 18.84
N ALA A 25 -7.91 -6.69 18.02
CA ALA A 25 -9.30 -6.36 17.71
C ALA A 25 -10.06 -7.54 17.06
N TYR A 26 -9.37 -8.40 16.32
CA TYR A 26 -9.94 -9.57 15.67
C TYR A 26 -10.03 -10.80 16.59
N GLU A 27 -8.97 -11.11 17.35
CA GLU A 27 -8.94 -12.25 18.28
C GLU A 27 -9.71 -11.98 19.57
N ASN A 28 -9.82 -10.71 19.98
CA ASN A 28 -10.41 -10.29 21.25
C ASN A 28 -11.28 -9.03 21.02
N PRO A 29 -12.53 -9.20 20.56
CA PRO A 29 -13.40 -8.08 20.19
C PRO A 29 -13.67 -7.11 21.35
N GLU A 30 -13.61 -7.59 22.60
CA GLU A 30 -13.74 -6.78 23.82
C GLU A 30 -12.73 -5.63 23.92
N PHE A 31 -11.54 -5.77 23.31
CA PHE A 31 -10.52 -4.73 23.30
C PHE A 31 -10.74 -3.65 22.23
N GLY A 32 -11.73 -3.80 21.35
CA GLY A 32 -11.98 -2.88 20.23
C GLY A 32 -12.15 -1.42 20.66
N ALA A 33 -12.71 -1.16 21.85
CA ALA A 33 -12.85 0.20 22.38
C ALA A 33 -11.52 0.86 22.75
N ASN A 34 -10.59 0.09 23.33
CA ASN A 34 -9.25 0.58 23.65
C ASN A 34 -8.41 0.72 22.38
N VAL A 35 -8.58 -0.18 21.41
CA VAL A 35 -7.95 -0.04 20.09
C VAL A 35 -8.44 1.22 19.39
N ALA A 36 -9.75 1.52 19.41
CA ALA A 36 -10.32 2.68 18.73
C ALA A 36 -9.73 4.04 19.19
N VAL A 37 -9.40 4.16 20.48
CA VAL A 37 -8.80 5.38 21.05
C VAL A 37 -7.28 5.41 20.96
N ASN A 38 -6.65 4.30 20.58
CA ASN A 38 -5.20 4.23 20.47
C ASN A 38 -4.74 5.13 19.30
N PRO A 39 -3.72 6.00 19.50
CA PRO A 39 -3.24 6.91 18.45
C PRO A 39 -2.64 6.18 17.23
N ARG A 40 -2.15 4.94 17.42
CA ARG A 40 -1.67 4.08 16.33
C ARG A 40 -2.80 3.37 15.58
N CYS A 41 -4.04 3.47 16.05
CA CYS A 41 -5.20 2.96 15.33
C CYS A 41 -5.43 3.76 14.05
N TYR A 42 -5.11 3.13 12.94
CA TYR A 42 -5.22 3.72 11.61
C TYR A 42 -6.69 3.81 11.16
N PRO A 43 -7.04 4.74 10.25
CA PRO A 43 -8.42 5.02 9.87
C PRO A 43 -9.19 3.82 9.31
N GLY A 44 -8.51 2.89 8.62
CA GLY A 44 -9.10 1.64 8.14
C GLY A 44 -9.58 0.73 9.28
N LEU A 45 -8.79 0.61 10.36
CA LEU A 45 -9.17 -0.16 11.54
C LEU A 45 -10.31 0.52 12.32
N LYS A 46 -10.32 1.85 12.40
CA LYS A 46 -11.44 2.59 13.01
C LYS A 46 -12.75 2.39 12.25
N ARG A 47 -12.72 2.39 10.91
CA ARG A 47 -13.88 2.05 10.08
C ARG A 47 -14.34 0.61 10.31
N TRP A 48 -13.40 -0.33 10.31
CA TRP A 48 -13.70 -1.73 10.60
C TRP A 48 -14.32 -1.90 12.00
N LEU A 49 -13.80 -1.23 13.02
CA LEU A 49 -14.36 -1.22 14.38
C LEU A 49 -15.74 -0.55 14.45
N ALA A 50 -16.00 0.46 13.62
CA ALA A 50 -17.31 1.11 13.54
C ALA A 50 -18.39 0.21 12.89
N GLU A 51 -17.98 -0.74 12.04
CA GLU A 51 -18.87 -1.61 11.27
C GLU A 51 -18.98 -3.02 11.88
N PHE A 52 -17.85 -3.65 12.16
CA PHE A 52 -17.70 -5.04 12.66
C PHE A 52 -17.23 -5.12 14.11
N GLY A 53 -16.81 -4.01 14.71
CA GLY A 53 -16.36 -3.99 16.10
C GLY A 53 -17.48 -4.08 17.13
N ASP A 54 -17.07 -4.24 18.38
CA ASP A 54 -17.96 -4.38 19.53
C ASP A 54 -18.76 -3.11 19.83
N ALA A 55 -19.88 -3.22 20.56
CA ALA A 55 -20.78 -2.10 20.83
C ALA A 55 -20.06 -0.92 21.48
N ARG A 56 -19.12 -1.20 22.40
CA ARG A 56 -18.28 -0.18 23.02
C ARG A 56 -17.31 0.49 22.04
N ALA A 57 -16.74 -0.26 21.10
CA ALA A 57 -15.82 0.33 20.11
C ALA A 57 -16.54 1.35 19.23
N ARG A 58 -17.76 1.00 18.80
CA ARG A 58 -18.64 1.86 18.00
C ARG A 58 -19.07 3.09 18.77
N GLU A 59 -19.46 2.94 20.03
CA GLU A 59 -19.83 4.05 20.90
C GLU A 59 -18.65 5.01 21.11
N THR A 60 -17.47 4.48 21.40
CA THR A 60 -16.26 5.28 21.55
C THR A 60 -15.94 6.04 20.28
N LEU A 61 -15.96 5.38 19.11
CA LEU A 61 -15.78 6.02 17.81
C LEU A 61 -16.83 7.10 17.52
N ALA A 62 -18.08 6.87 17.93
CA ALA A 62 -19.14 7.85 17.80
C ALA A 62 -18.90 9.10 18.67
N GLN A 63 -18.36 8.93 19.89
CA GLN A 63 -18.01 10.05 20.78
C GLN A 63 -16.88 10.93 20.20
N ILE A 64 -15.91 10.34 19.49
CA ILE A 64 -14.85 11.07 18.77
C ILE A 64 -15.28 11.57 17.38
N GLY A 65 -16.55 11.40 17.00
CA GLY A 65 -17.08 11.85 15.71
C GLY A 65 -16.64 11.00 14.51
N PHE A 66 -16.12 9.79 14.76
CA PHE A 66 -15.67 8.83 13.75
C PHE A 66 -16.75 7.75 13.53
N THR A 67 -17.96 8.16 13.17
CA THR A 67 -19.08 7.23 12.87
C THR A 67 -19.00 6.69 11.45
N ALA A 68 -19.38 5.42 11.24
CA ALA A 68 -19.47 4.83 9.89
C ALA A 68 -20.36 5.66 8.94
N ASP A 69 -21.34 6.38 9.48
CA ASP A 69 -22.23 7.30 8.76
C ASP A 69 -21.54 8.62 8.35
N ALA A 70 -20.78 9.25 9.27
CA ALA A 70 -20.00 10.47 8.95
C ALA A 70 -18.82 10.19 8.02
N ILE A 71 -18.36 8.93 7.99
CA ILE A 71 -17.30 8.45 7.11
C ILE A 71 -17.91 7.68 5.92
N GLY A 72 -19.12 8.04 5.51
CA GLY A 72 -19.66 7.72 4.19
C GLY A 72 -20.03 6.26 3.95
N GLY A 73 -21.13 5.81 4.56
CA GLY A 73 -22.03 4.79 4.01
C GLY A 73 -21.44 3.39 3.71
N PRO A 74 -22.29 2.45 3.23
CA PRO A 74 -21.86 1.07 2.98
C PRO A 74 -20.70 1.04 1.98
N ILE A 75 -19.70 0.20 2.27
CA ILE A 75 -18.47 0.03 1.51
C ILE A 75 -18.76 -0.20 0.02
N GLN A 76 -18.75 0.89 -0.75
CA GLN A 76 -18.47 0.84 -2.17
C GLN A 76 -16.94 0.90 -2.33
N PRO A 77 -16.31 0.00 -3.11
CA PRO A 77 -14.89 0.09 -3.41
C PRO A 77 -14.63 1.45 -4.05
N GLN A 78 -13.87 2.31 -3.36
CA GLN A 78 -13.74 3.71 -3.73
C GLN A 78 -12.86 3.85 -4.97
N THR A 79 -13.48 4.21 -6.09
CA THR A 79 -12.90 5.14 -7.06
C THR A 79 -12.86 6.51 -6.39
N THR A 80 -11.67 6.95 -6.02
CA THR A 80 -11.41 8.30 -5.51
C THR A 80 -11.79 9.34 -6.56
N THR A 81 -12.88 10.08 -6.35
CA THR A 81 -13.07 11.41 -6.94
C THR A 81 -12.45 12.43 -5.99
N GLU A 82 -11.24 12.86 -6.30
CA GLU A 82 -10.61 14.05 -5.74
C GLU A 82 -11.43 15.30 -6.12
N GLN A 83 -12.05 15.95 -5.14
CA GLN A 83 -12.40 17.37 -5.20
C GLN A 83 -11.48 18.16 -4.28
N THR A 84 -10.41 18.67 -4.89
CA THR A 84 -9.93 20.07 -4.84
C THR A 84 -9.96 20.82 -3.51
N GLN A 85 -8.77 21.02 -2.91
CA GLN A 85 -8.40 22.36 -2.40
C GLN A 85 -6.90 22.64 -2.58
N SER A 86 -6.66 23.43 -3.61
CA SER A 86 -5.56 24.35 -3.91
C SER A 86 -4.54 24.64 -2.80
N GLN A 87 -3.26 24.50 -3.15
CA GLN A 87 -2.24 25.51 -2.84
C GLN A 87 -1.17 25.54 -3.93
N SER A 88 -1.16 26.64 -4.65
CA SER A 88 -0.25 27.02 -5.72
C SER A 88 1.09 27.47 -5.16
N VAL A 89 2.20 27.03 -5.75
CA VAL A 89 3.44 27.83 -5.85
C VAL A 89 4.08 27.57 -7.22
N PRO A 90 4.20 28.58 -8.11
CA PRO A 90 4.99 28.48 -9.31
C PRO A 90 6.40 29.01 -9.03
N GLU A 91 7.44 28.29 -9.44
CA GLU A 91 8.69 28.96 -9.83
C GLU A 91 9.37 28.19 -10.96
N GLN A 92 9.44 28.85 -12.10
CA GLN A 92 10.19 28.46 -13.28
C GLN A 92 11.69 28.66 -13.02
N ALA A 93 12.50 27.78 -13.60
CA ALA A 93 13.50 28.12 -14.62
C ALA A 93 14.89 27.46 -14.43
N ALA A 94 15.33 26.91 -15.56
CA ALA A 94 16.70 26.94 -16.09
C ALA A 94 17.71 25.81 -15.73
N THR A 95 17.79 24.88 -16.68
CA THR A 95 19.01 24.47 -17.42
C THR A 95 20.25 24.00 -16.65
N LYS A 96 20.67 22.74 -16.92
CA LYS A 96 21.86 22.44 -17.74
C LYS A 96 22.07 20.93 -17.96
N GLN A 97 22.45 20.63 -19.20
CA GLN A 97 22.96 19.36 -19.72
C GLN A 97 24.28 18.95 -19.03
N THR A 98 24.56 17.64 -19.00
CA THR A 98 25.78 16.92 -19.46
C THR A 98 25.88 15.59 -18.68
N GLU A 99 25.68 14.41 -19.27
CA GLU A 99 26.61 13.67 -20.16
C GLU A 99 27.31 12.52 -19.39
N THR A 100 26.89 11.30 -19.73
CA THR A 100 27.71 10.09 -19.95
C THR A 100 28.90 9.78 -19.03
N VAL A 101 28.76 8.73 -18.20
CA VAL A 101 29.87 7.78 -17.95
C VAL A 101 29.31 6.35 -18.00
N SER A 102 29.59 5.67 -19.11
CA SER A 102 29.68 4.22 -19.22
C SER A 102 30.98 3.75 -18.55
N GLN A 103 30.94 2.61 -17.83
CA GLN A 103 32.01 1.64 -17.49
C GLN A 103 31.68 1.02 -16.12
N THR A 104 31.65 -0.29 -15.87
CA THR A 104 32.31 -1.46 -16.48
C THR A 104 31.48 -2.73 -16.22
N VAL A 105 31.37 -3.59 -17.24
CA VAL A 105 30.94 -4.98 -17.12
C VAL A 105 32.06 -5.78 -16.41
N SER A 106 31.71 -6.55 -15.38
CA SER A 106 32.49 -7.70 -14.93
C SER A 106 31.50 -8.86 -14.72
N GLN A 107 31.44 -9.76 -15.70
CA GLN A 107 30.96 -11.12 -15.51
C GLN A 107 32.13 -11.87 -14.81
N THR A 108 31.97 -12.71 -13.78
CA THR A 108 31.49 -14.11 -13.77
C THR A 108 31.78 -14.71 -12.35
N PRO A 109 31.44 -15.97 -11.98
CA PRO A 109 30.21 -16.47 -11.34
C PRO A 109 30.41 -17.06 -9.90
N ALA A 110 29.48 -16.83 -8.95
CA ALA A 110 29.15 -17.73 -7.82
C ALA A 110 28.15 -17.06 -6.85
N PHE A 111 26.94 -17.64 -6.76
CA PHE A 111 26.09 -17.78 -5.57
C PHE A 111 26.06 -16.66 -4.48
N ALA A 112 24.85 -16.12 -4.25
CA ALA A 112 24.38 -15.29 -3.13
C ALA A 112 24.74 -13.78 -3.21
N GLU A 113 23.84 -12.79 -3.12
CA GLU A 113 22.53 -12.69 -2.47
C GLU A 113 21.57 -11.80 -3.30
N PRO A 114 20.25 -12.05 -3.21
CA PRO A 114 19.25 -11.16 -3.80
C PRO A 114 19.36 -9.81 -3.08
N THR A 115 19.10 -8.68 -3.77
CA THR A 115 18.79 -7.43 -3.07
C THR A 115 17.27 -7.29 -2.94
N PRO A 116 16.59 -7.96 -1.98
CA PRO A 116 15.27 -7.53 -1.56
C PRO A 116 15.48 -6.34 -0.62
N THR A 117 15.63 -5.13 -1.17
CA THR A 117 15.40 -3.93 -0.35
C THR A 117 13.90 -3.79 -0.01
N ASN A 118 13.06 -4.62 -0.62
CA ASN A 118 11.64 -4.74 -0.34
C ASN A 118 11.40 -5.71 0.84
N PRO A 119 10.73 -5.27 1.93
CA PRO A 119 10.55 -6.06 3.16
C PRO A 119 9.74 -7.36 2.97
N TYR A 120 9.11 -7.53 1.80
CA TYR A 120 8.34 -8.73 1.44
C TYR A 120 9.12 -9.75 0.59
N GLY A 121 10.38 -9.48 0.23
CA GLY A 121 11.21 -10.44 -0.51
C GLY A 121 10.89 -10.61 -2.00
N PHE A 122 9.97 -9.82 -2.56
CA PHE A 122 9.64 -9.85 -3.99
C PHE A 122 10.81 -9.41 -4.88
N THR A 123 10.95 -10.06 -6.03
CA THR A 123 12.01 -9.75 -7.02
C THR A 123 11.44 -9.20 -8.33
N ALA A 124 12.27 -8.47 -9.07
CA ALA A 124 11.93 -7.95 -10.40
C ALA A 124 11.55 -9.07 -11.39
N GLU A 125 12.20 -10.23 -11.29
CA GLU A 125 11.87 -11.40 -12.10
C GLU A 125 10.48 -11.95 -11.77
N GLN A 126 10.11 -12.03 -10.49
CA GLN A 126 8.75 -12.42 -10.11
C GLN A 126 7.72 -11.42 -10.67
N ALA A 127 7.98 -10.12 -10.54
CA ALA A 127 7.09 -9.11 -11.10
C ALA A 127 6.87 -9.27 -12.62
N LEU A 128 7.89 -9.68 -13.37
CA LEU A 128 7.85 -9.87 -14.82
C LEU A 128 7.24 -11.21 -15.26
N THR A 129 7.46 -12.28 -14.49
CA THR A 129 7.13 -13.66 -14.87
C THR A 129 5.88 -14.20 -14.19
N THR A 130 5.42 -13.57 -13.10
CA THR A 130 4.21 -13.98 -12.39
C THR A 130 3.00 -13.92 -13.32
N THR A 131 2.26 -15.02 -13.39
CA THR A 131 0.97 -15.13 -14.07
C THR A 131 -0.20 -14.90 -13.11
N ASP A 132 0.04 -15.03 -11.80
CA ASP A 132 -0.97 -14.95 -10.77
C ASP A 132 -1.37 -13.51 -10.45
N GLN A 133 -2.65 -13.20 -10.64
CA GLN A 133 -3.15 -11.83 -10.53
C GLN A 133 -3.09 -11.29 -9.09
N MET A 134 -3.25 -12.13 -8.08
CA MET A 134 -3.12 -11.71 -6.68
C MET A 134 -1.67 -11.36 -6.36
N GLN A 135 -0.72 -12.19 -6.78
CA GLN A 135 0.71 -11.90 -6.63
C GLN A 135 1.11 -10.62 -7.39
N ILE A 136 0.61 -10.40 -8.61
CA ILE A 136 0.87 -9.16 -9.37
C ILE A 136 0.37 -7.93 -8.57
N ALA A 137 -0.82 -8.01 -7.98
CA ALA A 137 -1.38 -6.93 -7.17
C ALA A 137 -0.56 -6.71 -5.88
N GLN A 138 -0.15 -7.79 -5.20
CA GLN A 138 0.67 -7.71 -3.99
C GLN A 138 2.03 -7.07 -4.29
N ILE A 139 2.71 -7.48 -5.35
CA ILE A 139 3.99 -6.90 -5.75
C ILE A 139 3.81 -5.41 -6.07
N ALA A 140 2.77 -5.03 -6.82
CA ALA A 140 2.50 -3.64 -7.12
C ALA A 140 2.17 -2.79 -5.87
N GLN A 141 1.49 -3.38 -4.89
CA GLN A 141 1.11 -2.69 -3.65
C GLN A 141 2.31 -2.52 -2.71
N TYR A 142 3.07 -3.59 -2.49
CA TYR A 142 4.12 -3.67 -1.48
C TYR A 142 5.48 -3.23 -2.01
N ALA A 143 5.77 -3.42 -3.30
CA ALA A 143 7.04 -3.12 -3.93
C ALA A 143 6.87 -2.05 -5.02
N PRO A 144 6.80 -0.76 -4.66
CA PRO A 144 6.64 0.32 -5.63
C PRO A 144 7.77 0.36 -6.66
N GLU A 145 8.98 0.00 -6.25
CA GLU A 145 10.16 -0.16 -7.11
C GLU A 145 10.00 -1.24 -8.19
N LEU A 146 9.14 -2.24 -7.97
CA LEU A 146 8.88 -3.32 -8.93
C LEU A 146 7.68 -3.02 -9.84
N ARG A 147 6.98 -1.90 -9.66
CA ARG A 147 5.83 -1.54 -10.51
C ARG A 147 6.19 -1.40 -11.98
N VAL A 148 7.37 -0.87 -12.30
CA VAL A 148 7.89 -0.82 -13.68
C VAL A 148 8.01 -2.23 -14.27
N CYS A 149 8.41 -3.21 -13.46
CA CYS A 149 8.47 -4.61 -13.86
C CYS A 149 7.06 -5.19 -14.07
N ILE A 150 6.10 -4.90 -13.18
CA ILE A 150 4.69 -5.31 -13.31
C ILE A 150 4.05 -4.72 -14.57
N ALA A 151 4.33 -3.45 -14.89
CA ALA A 151 3.85 -2.78 -16.10
C ALA A 151 4.28 -3.51 -17.39
N ARG A 152 5.49 -4.07 -17.39
CA ARG A 152 6.05 -4.82 -18.52
C ARG A 152 5.52 -6.26 -18.63
N ASN A 153 4.91 -6.78 -17.57
CA ASN A 153 4.43 -8.15 -17.54
C ASN A 153 3.17 -8.30 -18.43
N PRO A 154 3.17 -9.22 -19.42
CA PRO A 154 2.04 -9.43 -20.32
C PRO A 154 0.79 -9.99 -19.63
N ASN A 155 0.93 -10.60 -18.45
CA ASN A 155 -0.16 -11.17 -17.65
C ASN A 155 -0.81 -10.16 -16.70
N THR A 156 -0.26 -8.94 -16.59
CA THR A 156 -0.85 -7.88 -15.78
C THR A 156 -2.22 -7.48 -16.33
N TYR A 157 -3.24 -7.61 -15.49
CA TYR A 157 -4.64 -7.41 -15.85
C TYR A 157 -4.96 -5.91 -16.09
N PRO A 158 -5.98 -5.60 -16.92
CA PRO A 158 -6.23 -4.24 -17.41
C PRO A 158 -6.54 -3.22 -16.31
N ALA A 159 -7.23 -3.61 -15.23
CA ALA A 159 -7.51 -2.69 -14.13
C ALA A 159 -6.24 -2.22 -13.40
N LEU A 160 -5.22 -3.08 -13.26
CA LEU A 160 -3.94 -2.67 -12.68
C LEU A 160 -3.10 -1.87 -13.67
N VAL A 161 -3.19 -2.18 -14.96
CA VAL A 161 -2.56 -1.36 -16.01
C VAL A 161 -3.12 0.06 -15.98
N ASP A 162 -4.44 0.21 -15.87
CA ASP A 162 -5.10 1.51 -15.80
C ASP A 162 -4.67 2.29 -14.54
N TRP A 163 -4.66 1.60 -13.39
CA TRP A 163 -4.14 2.17 -12.15
C TRP A 163 -2.68 2.62 -12.28
N LEU A 164 -1.82 1.80 -12.91
CA LEU A 164 -0.42 2.15 -13.16
C LEU A 164 -0.27 3.37 -14.07
N ARG A 165 -1.17 3.56 -15.05
CA ARG A 165 -1.20 4.77 -15.90
C ARG A 165 -1.61 6.02 -15.13
N GLN A 166 -2.57 5.90 -14.23
CA GLN A 166 -3.03 7.03 -13.40
C GLN A 166 -1.95 7.57 -12.45
N LEU A 167 -0.93 6.77 -12.13
CA LEU A 167 0.20 7.23 -11.31
C LEU A 167 1.05 8.32 -12.01
N HIS A 168 0.92 8.51 -13.32
CA HIS A 168 1.70 9.47 -14.13
C HIS A 168 3.22 9.37 -13.97
N ASP A 169 3.73 8.18 -13.64
CA ASP A 169 5.17 7.93 -13.54
C ASP A 169 5.77 7.64 -14.94
N PRO A 170 6.84 8.36 -15.35
CA PRO A 170 7.40 8.20 -16.69
C PRO A 170 8.07 6.85 -16.92
N ALA A 171 8.60 6.19 -15.88
CA ALA A 171 9.23 4.88 -16.02
C ALA A 171 8.16 3.78 -16.19
N ILE A 172 7.03 3.90 -15.49
CA ILE A 172 5.87 3.02 -15.62
C ILE A 172 5.19 3.21 -16.98
N ASP A 173 4.98 4.45 -17.42
CA ASP A 173 4.36 4.73 -18.72
C ASP A 173 5.19 4.19 -19.89
N ALA A 174 6.52 4.41 -19.86
CA ALA A 174 7.44 3.85 -20.86
C ALA A 174 7.41 2.32 -20.89
N ALA A 175 7.29 1.68 -19.72
CA ALA A 175 7.14 0.24 -19.58
C ALA A 175 5.81 -0.28 -20.16
N LEU A 176 4.69 0.39 -19.88
CA LEU A 176 3.37 0.07 -20.41
C LEU A 176 3.30 0.26 -21.93
N ALA A 177 3.85 1.36 -22.44
CA ALA A 177 3.93 1.63 -23.87
C ALA A 177 4.75 0.56 -24.60
N SER A 178 5.91 0.19 -24.05
CA SER A 178 6.76 -0.89 -24.61
C SER A 178 6.05 -2.24 -24.65
N ARG A 179 5.18 -2.52 -23.67
CA ARG A 179 4.36 -3.73 -23.63
C ARG A 179 3.26 -3.70 -24.69
N GLN A 180 2.51 -2.61 -24.81
CA GLN A 180 1.43 -2.49 -25.81
C GLN A 180 1.97 -2.65 -27.24
N SER A 181 3.14 -2.09 -27.54
CA SER A 181 3.80 -2.23 -28.85
C SER A 181 4.20 -3.67 -29.19
N ARG A 182 4.34 -4.56 -28.20
CA ARG A 182 4.65 -5.98 -28.40
C ARG A 182 3.44 -6.89 -28.49
N GLN A 183 2.29 -6.43 -28.04
CA GLN A 183 1.03 -7.18 -28.06
C GLN A 183 0.14 -6.79 -29.27
N SER A 184 0.56 -5.80 -30.04
CA SER A 184 -0.15 -5.28 -31.21
C SER A 184 0.39 -5.80 -32.54
#